data_AF-A0A2G2XJY2-F1
#
_entry.id   AF-A0A2G2XJY2-F1
#
_cell.length_a   1.000
_cell.length_b   1.000
_cell.length_c   1.000
_cell.angle_alpha   90.00
_cell.angle_beta   90.00
_cell.angle_gamma   90.00
#
_symmetry.space_group_name_H-M   'P 1'
#
loop_
_entity.id
_entity.type
_entity.pdbx_description
1 polymer ?
#
loop_
_entity_poly.entity_id
_entity_poly.type
_entity_poly.pdbx_seq_one_letter_code
_entity_poly.pdbx_strand_id
1 'polypeptide(L)'
;MLDKPTDDSADVVVVFVKECGSMLQDLCPLALHGIFERLGGILYEGEIDKRVQFLIEDVLPLSKQKFQLVVYVPPELDVVEVEDQLTHEISLGDRQSLPEEFLGISNTP
;
A
#
# COMPACT_ATOMS: atom_id res chain seq x y z
N MET A 1 -0.21 -5.71 11.03
CA MET A 1 -0.33 -6.77 9.99
C MET A 1 0.98 -7.52 9.77
N LEU A 2 2.14 -6.88 9.82
CA LEU A 2 3.44 -7.58 9.78
C LEU A 2 3.92 -8.09 11.15
N ASP A 3 3.20 -7.82 12.24
CA ASP A 3 3.56 -8.25 13.60
C ASP A 3 3.48 -9.76 13.80
N LYS A 4 2.68 -10.45 12.98
CA LYS A 4 2.59 -11.90 12.86
C LYS A 4 2.59 -12.26 11.38
N PRO A 5 3.76 -12.37 10.75
CA PRO A 5 3.84 -12.61 9.32
C PRO A 5 3.29 -14.00 9.01
N THR A 6 2.20 -14.06 8.25
CA THR A 6 1.75 -15.25 7.53
C THR A 6 2.07 -15.08 6.04
N ASP A 7 2.14 -16.19 5.31
CA ASP A 7 2.42 -16.15 3.87
C ASP A 7 1.44 -15.23 3.11
N ASP A 8 0.16 -15.25 3.47
CA ASP A 8 -0.87 -14.39 2.88
C ASP A 8 -0.66 -12.91 3.23
N SER A 9 -0.29 -12.61 4.48
CA SER A 9 -0.05 -11.22 4.89
C SER A 9 1.16 -10.61 4.19
N ALA A 10 2.19 -11.41 3.93
CA ALA A 10 3.38 -10.97 3.21
C ALA A 10 3.06 -10.70 1.73
N ASP A 11 2.25 -11.54 1.10
CA ASP A 11 1.76 -11.35 -0.27
C ASP A 11 0.98 -10.03 -0.42
N VAL A 12 0.02 -9.79 0.48
CA VAL A 12 -0.77 -8.55 0.50
C VAL A 12 0.13 -7.32 0.65
N VAL A 13 1.14 -7.39 1.53
CA VAL A 13 2.08 -6.26 1.72
C VAL A 13 2.95 -6.05 0.47
N VAL A 14 3.43 -7.11 -0.17
CA VAL A 14 4.21 -7.00 -1.41
C VAL A 14 3.40 -6.32 -2.51
N VAL A 15 2.14 -6.74 -2.70
CA VAL A 15 1.23 -6.11 -3.68
C VAL A 15 1.00 -4.65 -3.31
N PHE A 16 0.71 -4.35 -2.04
CA PHE A 16 0.50 -2.98 -1.58
C PHE A 16 1.71 -2.06 -1.84
N VAL A 17 2.92 -2.55 -1.59
CA VAL A 17 4.16 -1.79 -1.84
C VAL A 17 4.42 -1.62 -3.34
N LYS A 18 4.02 -2.56 -4.20
CA LYS A 18 4.15 -2.41 -5.65
C LYS A 18 3.23 -1.31 -6.21
N GLU A 19 1.99 -1.28 -5.75
CA GLU A 19 0.99 -0.32 -6.22
C GLU A 19 1.21 1.08 -5.63
N CYS A 20 1.41 1.18 -4.31
CA CYS A 20 1.45 2.46 -3.60
C CYS A 20 2.87 2.93 -3.26
N GLY A 21 3.90 2.12 -3.50
CA GLY A 21 5.26 2.39 -3.04
C GLY A 21 5.86 3.69 -3.59
N SER A 22 5.55 4.04 -4.84
CA SER A 22 5.99 5.30 -5.46
C SER A 22 5.42 6.52 -4.73
N MET A 23 4.11 6.52 -4.46
CA MET A 23 3.45 7.57 -3.68
C MET A 23 3.97 7.64 -2.22
N LEU A 24 4.14 6.48 -1.56
CA LEU A 24 4.64 6.41 -0.19
C LEU A 24 6.11 6.88 -0.09
N GLN A 25 6.89 6.72 -1.15
CA GLN A 25 8.28 7.18 -1.22
C GLN A 25 8.36 8.72 -1.14
N ASP A 26 7.38 9.41 -1.73
CA ASP A 26 7.31 10.88 -1.75
C ASP A 26 6.63 11.44 -0.50
N LEU A 27 5.56 10.81 -0.02
CA LEU A 27 4.78 11.28 1.13
C LEU A 27 5.38 10.87 2.49
N CYS A 28 5.85 9.62 2.62
CA CYS A 28 6.27 9.05 3.90
C CYS A 28 7.45 8.06 3.76
N PRO A 29 8.63 8.53 3.34
CA PRO A 29 9.80 7.67 3.07
C PRO A 29 10.26 6.85 4.27
N LEU A 30 10.10 7.36 5.50
CA LEU A 30 10.45 6.64 6.73
C LEU A 30 9.52 5.44 6.98
N ALA A 31 8.21 5.60 6.74
CA ALA A 31 7.25 4.53 6.90
C ALA A 31 7.52 3.41 5.88
N LEU A 32 7.80 3.78 4.63
CA LEU A 32 8.17 2.84 3.58
C LEU A 32 9.46 2.08 3.91
N HIS A 33 10.47 2.76 4.45
CA HIS A 33 11.71 2.10 4.88
C HIS A 33 11.45 1.04 5.95
N GLY A 34 10.64 1.36 6.98
CA GLY A 34 10.29 0.40 8.03
C GLY A 34 9.57 -0.84 7.50
N ILE A 35 8.75 -0.71 6.44
CA ILE A 35 8.12 -1.86 5.77
C ILE A 35 9.20 -2.76 5.14
N PHE A 36 10.16 -2.19 4.41
CA PHE A 36 11.26 -2.94 3.80
C PHE A 36 12.17 -3.61 4.83
N GLU A 37 12.48 -2.94 5.95
CA GLU A 37 13.24 -3.54 7.04
C GLU A 37 12.50 -4.76 7.61
N ARG A 38 11.18 -4.67 7.81
CA ARG A 38 10.40 -5.79 8.33
C ARG A 38 10.30 -6.95 7.34
N LEU A 39 10.12 -6.68 6.04
CA LEU A 39 10.17 -7.70 4.99
C LEU A 39 11.55 -8.39 4.94
N GLY A 40 12.63 -7.63 5.13
CA GLY A 40 13.98 -8.17 5.28
C GLY A 40 14.09 -9.09 6.49
N GLY A 41 13.59 -8.67 7.65
CA GLY A 41 13.55 -9.50 8.86
C GLY A 41 12.84 -10.83 8.65
N ILE A 42 11.68 -10.81 7.99
CA ILE A 42 10.89 -12.01 7.65
C ILE A 42 11.70 -12.97 6.75
N LEU A 43 12.50 -12.45 5.83
CA LEU A 43 13.37 -13.25 4.96
C LEU A 43 14.50 -13.93 5.75
N TYR A 44 15.05 -13.28 6.77
CA TYR A 44 16.14 -13.82 7.60
C TYR A 44 15.67 -14.75 8.73
N GLU A 45 14.46 -14.56 9.26
CA GLU A 45 13.90 -15.36 10.35
C GLU A 45 13.57 -16.82 9.94
N GLY A 46 13.46 -17.10 8.63
CA GLY A 46 13.64 -18.45 8.08
C GLY A 46 12.43 -19.39 8.09
N GLU A 47 11.25 -18.94 8.54
CA GLU A 47 9.99 -19.71 8.54
C GLU A 47 8.96 -19.14 7.54
N ILE A 48 9.34 -18.96 6.28
CA ILE A 48 8.41 -18.53 5.21
C ILE A 48 8.46 -19.45 4.00
N ASP A 49 7.33 -19.60 3.31
CA ASP A 49 7.26 -20.41 2.10
C ASP A 49 8.11 -19.82 0.96
N LYS A 50 8.61 -20.69 0.08
CA LYS A 50 9.42 -20.28 -1.09
C LYS A 50 8.71 -19.25 -1.96
N ARG A 51 7.38 -19.33 -2.09
CA ARG A 51 6.59 -18.35 -2.85
C ARG A 51 6.79 -16.94 -2.30
N VAL A 52 6.72 -16.80 -0.99
CA VAL A 52 6.84 -15.51 -0.30
C VAL A 52 8.27 -14.98 -0.37
N GLN A 53 9.27 -15.87 -0.28
CA GLN A 53 10.67 -15.49 -0.50
C GLN A 53 10.85 -14.82 -1.87
N PHE A 54 10.35 -15.44 -2.95
CA PHE A 54 10.43 -14.85 -4.28
C PHE A 54 9.69 -13.51 -4.39
N LEU A 55 8.52 -13.38 -3.75
CA LEU A 55 7.76 -12.12 -3.75
C LEU A 55 8.52 -10.98 -3.07
N ILE A 56 9.16 -11.26 -1.93
CA ILE A 56 9.97 -10.28 -1.20
C ILE A 56 11.22 -9.92 -2.00
N GLU A 57 11.92 -10.91 -2.55
CA GLU A 57 13.11 -10.70 -3.39
C GLU A 57 12.80 -9.87 -4.64
N ASP A 58 11.61 -10.00 -5.22
CA ASP A 58 11.16 -9.22 -6.38
C ASP A 58 10.88 -7.75 -6.02
N VAL A 59 10.45 -7.47 -4.78
CA VAL A 59 10.08 -6.11 -4.33
C VAL A 59 11.27 -5.32 -3.75
N LEU A 60 12.27 -5.98 -3.18
CA LEU A 60 13.45 -5.33 -2.60
C LEU A 60 14.25 -4.42 -3.57
N PRO A 61 14.42 -4.77 -4.86
CA PRO A 61 15.05 -3.89 -5.84
C PRO A 61 14.28 -2.58 -6.09
N LEU A 62 12.95 -2.58 -5.95
CA LEU A 62 12.13 -1.38 -6.16
C LEU A 62 12.47 -0.26 -5.18
N SER A 63 12.77 -0.63 -3.92
CA SER A 63 13.30 0.28 -2.90
C SER A 63 14.61 0.93 -3.34
N LYS A 64 15.55 0.12 -3.86
CA LYS A 64 16.87 0.60 -4.31
C LYS A 64 16.79 1.50 -5.52
N GLN A 65 15.83 1.24 -6.40
CA GLN A 65 15.57 2.03 -7.59
C GLN A 65 14.67 3.24 -7.31
N LYS A 66 14.24 3.45 -6.06
CA LYS A 66 13.31 4.54 -5.66
C LYS A 66 12.07 4.61 -6.55
N PHE A 67 11.56 3.45 -6.98
CA PHE A 67 10.37 3.39 -7.83
C PHE A 67 10.43 4.26 -9.10
N GLN A 68 11.63 4.53 -9.65
CA GLN A 68 11.85 5.44 -10.80
C GLN A 68 11.06 5.10 -12.07
N LEU A 69 10.59 3.85 -12.19
CA LEU A 69 9.81 3.36 -13.33
C LEU A 69 8.30 3.26 -13.03
N VAL A 70 7.86 3.60 -11.81
CA VAL A 70 6.48 3.46 -11.36
C VAL A 70 5.84 4.84 -11.25
N VAL A 71 4.93 5.13 -12.18
CA VAL A 71 4.12 6.35 -12.18
C VAL A 71 2.86 6.08 -11.36
N TYR A 72 2.68 6.78 -10.23
CA TYR A 72 1.56 6.52 -9.31
C TYR A 72 0.22 7.13 -9.79
N VAL A 73 0.25 8.10 -10.72
CA VAL A 73 -0.93 8.61 -11.43
C VAL A 73 -0.67 8.54 -12.94
N PRO A 74 -1.31 7.62 -13.67
CA PRO A 74 -1.28 7.63 -15.12
C PRO A 74 -1.69 9.01 -15.66
N PRO A 75 -1.04 9.54 -16.71
CA PRO A 75 -1.36 10.88 -17.23
C PRO A 75 -2.82 11.06 -17.64
N GLU A 76 -3.49 9.97 -18.04
CA GLU A 76 -4.92 9.96 -18.40
C GLU A 76 -5.84 10.17 -17.19
N LEU A 77 -5.34 9.92 -15.97
CA LEU A 77 -6.07 10.04 -14.70
C LEU A 77 -5.68 11.30 -13.91
N ASP A 78 -4.71 12.09 -14.37
CA ASP A 78 -4.30 13.36 -13.78
C ASP A 78 -5.24 14.50 -14.23
N VAL A 79 -6.48 14.44 -13.77
CA VAL A 79 -7.58 15.31 -14.23
C VAL A 79 -7.96 16.42 -13.23
N VAL A 80 -7.38 16.41 -12.04
CA VAL A 80 -7.71 17.35 -10.95
C VAL A 80 -6.44 18.08 -10.51
N GLU A 81 -6.50 19.41 -10.57
CA GLU A 81 -5.43 20.28 -10.08
C GLU A 81 -5.15 20.02 -8.60
N VAL A 82 -3.87 20.12 -8.21
CA VAL A 82 -3.42 19.80 -6.85
C VAL A 82 -4.13 20.66 -5.79
N GLU A 83 -4.47 21.91 -6.12
CA GLU A 83 -5.16 22.84 -5.22
C GLU A 83 -6.61 22.42 -4.92
N ASP A 84 -7.22 21.62 -5.79
CA ASP A 84 -8.61 21.14 -5.67
C ASP A 84 -8.68 19.73 -5.03
N GLN A 85 -7.54 19.11 -4.72
CA GLN A 85 -7.49 17.78 -4.09
C GLN A 85 -7.73 17.85 -2.58
N LEU A 86 -8.72 17.09 -2.09
CA LEU A 86 -9.01 16.96 -0.66
C LEU A 86 -8.48 15.62 -0.12
N THR A 87 -7.38 15.66 0.65
CA THR A 87 -6.83 14.48 1.33
C THR A 87 -7.64 14.16 2.58
N HIS A 88 -8.19 12.95 2.65
CA HIS A 88 -8.90 12.46 3.83
C HIS A 88 -7.95 11.63 4.71
N GLU A 89 -7.80 12.02 5.98
CA GLU A 89 -7.08 11.21 6.96
C GLU A 89 -8.03 10.19 7.58
N ILE A 90 -7.88 8.92 7.20
CA ILE A 90 -8.72 7.82 7.69
C ILE A 90 -7.81 6.84 8.44
N SER A 91 -8.16 6.53 9.69
CA SER A 91 -7.47 5.49 10.46
C SER A 91 -8.17 4.14 10.31
N LEU A 92 -7.38 3.07 10.16
CA LEU A 92 -7.90 1.70 10.08
C LEU A 92 -8.70 1.25 11.32
N GLY A 93 -8.52 1.92 12.46
CA GLY A 93 -9.24 1.66 13.70
C GLY A 93 -10.58 2.38 13.83
N ASP A 94 -10.88 3.32 12.93
CA ASP A 94 -12.08 4.14 13.03
C ASP A 94 -13.30 3.37 12.54
N ARG A 95 -14.30 3.27 13.42
CA ARG A 95 -15.52 2.49 13.21
C ARG A 95 -16.56 3.19 12.32
N GLN A 96 -16.12 4.08 11.43
CA GLN A 96 -16.96 4.88 10.55
C GLN A 96 -16.53 4.73 9.09
N SER A 97 -16.75 3.56 8.52
CA SER A 97 -17.22 3.49 7.14
C SER A 97 -18.70 3.12 7.26
N LEU A 98 -19.59 4.12 7.36
CA LEU A 98 -20.99 3.83 7.06
C LEU A 98 -20.98 3.37 5.59
N PRO A 99 -21.32 2.10 5.28
CA PRO A 99 -21.46 1.72 3.89
C PRO A 99 -22.53 2.64 3.30
N GLU A 100 -22.24 3.24 2.15
CA GLU A 100 -23.15 4.15 1.44
C GLU A 100 -24.43 3.44 0.92
N GLU A 101 -24.81 2.28 1.48
CA GLU A 101 -26.04 1.55 1.16
C GLU A 101 -27.33 2.36 1.48
N PHE A 102 -27.21 3.49 2.19
CA PHE A 102 -28.34 4.36 2.53
C PHE A 102 -28.54 5.57 1.61
N LEU A 103 -27.64 5.85 0.66
CA LEU A 103 -27.77 7.00 -0.25
C LEU A 103 -28.63 6.71 -1.49
N GLY A 104 -29.02 5.45 -1.71
CA GLY A 104 -29.82 5.01 -2.86
C GLY A 104 -31.33 4.93 -2.64
N ILE A 105 -31.84 5.21 -1.43
CA ILE A 105 -33.31 5.26 -1.22
C ILE A 105 -33.79 6.64 -1.69
N SER A 106 -34.25 6.71 -2.93
CA SER A 106 -35.01 7.84 -3.42
C SER A 106 -36.14 8.15 -2.44
N ASN A 107 -36.07 9.28 -1.76
CA ASN A 107 -37.24 9.95 -1.21
C ASN A 107 -38.11 10.37 -2.41
N THR A 108 -38.87 9.43 -2.96
CA THR A 108 -40.01 9.75 -3.81
C THR A 108 -41.19 10.08 -2.88
N PRO A 109 -41.85 11.23 -3.07
CA PRO A 109 -43.01 11.63 -2.26
C PRO A 109 -44.20 10.69 -2.41
#